data_AF-A0A0Q9L4P7-F1
#
_entry.id   AF-A0A0Q9L4P7-F1
#
_cell.length_a   1.000
_cell.length_b   1.000
_cell.length_c   1.000
_cell.angle_alpha   90.00
_cell.angle_beta   90.00
_cell.angle_gamma   90.00
#
_symmetry.space_group_name_H-M   'P 1'
#
loop_
_entity.id
_entity.type
_entity.pdbx_description
1 polymer ?
#
loop_
_entity_poly.entity_id
_entity_poly.type
_entity_poly.pdbx_seq_one_letter_code
_entity_poly.pdbx_strand_id
1 'polypeptide(L)'
;MKASNRERIELHMLTSLARSQRALCRIIETIADQVAVSEQLAVYMAENLKTISEYQRSMIQKLTKQSPRQRQLGTPGKPWISKDVARGSSPAHD
;
A
#
# COMPACT_ATOMS: atom_id res chain seq x y z
N MET A 1 -7.76 -34.26 -3.39
CA MET A 1 -8.90 -33.39 -3.79
C MET A 1 -9.28 -32.32 -2.73
N LYS A 2 -8.42 -31.91 -1.79
CA LYS A 2 -8.79 -30.91 -0.73
C LYS A 2 -8.52 -29.44 -1.11
N ALA A 3 -7.67 -29.16 -2.11
CA ALA A 3 -7.28 -27.80 -2.51
C ALA A 3 -8.45 -26.95 -3.05
N SER A 4 -9.36 -27.57 -3.82
CA SER A 4 -10.47 -26.88 -4.48
C SER A 4 -11.41 -26.13 -3.53
N ASN A 5 -11.72 -26.68 -2.36
CA ASN A 5 -12.68 -26.02 -1.46
C ASN A 5 -12.07 -24.76 -0.82
N ARG A 6 -10.78 -24.79 -0.48
CA ARG A 6 -10.06 -23.62 0.03
C ARG A 6 -9.97 -22.53 -1.04
N GLU A 7 -9.59 -22.88 -2.26
CA GLU A 7 -9.51 -21.93 -3.39
C GLU A 7 -10.87 -21.28 -3.68
N ARG A 8 -11.96 -22.05 -3.58
CA ARG A 8 -13.33 -21.51 -3.73
C ARG A 8 -13.71 -20.54 -2.62
N ILE A 9 -13.36 -20.86 -1.36
CA ILE A 9 -13.61 -19.97 -0.22
C ILE A 9 -12.79 -18.67 -0.37
N GLU A 10 -11.52 -18.79 -0.76
CA GLU A 10 -10.65 -17.63 -0.99
C GLU A 10 -11.17 -16.73 -2.12
N LEU A 11 -11.59 -17.32 -3.25
CA LEU A 11 -12.24 -16.60 -4.34
C LEU A 11 -13.53 -15.90 -3.90
N HIS A 12 -14.36 -16.58 -3.11
CA HIS A 12 -15.60 -16.01 -2.60
C HIS A 12 -15.33 -14.83 -1.65
N MET A 13 -14.30 -14.93 -0.81
CA MET A 13 -13.86 -13.82 0.06
C MET A 13 -13.33 -12.64 -0.76
N LEU A 14 -12.48 -12.89 -1.77
CA LEU A 14 -11.97 -11.84 -2.65
C LEU A 14 -13.11 -11.15 -3.43
N THR A 15 -14.09 -11.92 -3.89
CA THR A 15 -15.27 -11.38 -4.59
C THR A 15 -16.12 -10.50 -3.66
N SER A 16 -16.36 -10.98 -2.43
CA SER A 16 -17.09 -10.22 -1.41
C SER A 16 -16.36 -8.93 -1.04
N LEU A 17 -15.04 -8.97 -0.96
CA LEU A 17 -14.18 -7.82 -0.71
C LEU A 17 -14.22 -6.80 -1.85
N ALA A 18 -14.12 -7.24 -3.10
CA ALA A 18 -14.23 -6.36 -4.26
C ALA A 18 -15.62 -5.66 -4.31
N ARG A 19 -16.68 -6.37 -3.92
CA ARG A 19 -18.03 -5.80 -3.81
C ARG A 19 -18.10 -4.72 -2.72
N SER A 20 -17.50 -4.94 -1.56
CA SER A 20 -17.50 -3.93 -0.48
C SER A 20 -16.66 -2.70 -0.85
N GLN A 21 -15.52 -2.87 -1.54
CA GLN A 21 -14.72 -1.75 -2.05
C GLN A 21 -15.51 -0.88 -3.02
N ARG A 22 -16.25 -1.48 -3.98
CA ARG A 22 -17.12 -0.71 -4.89
C ARG A 22 -18.22 0.05 -4.15
N ALA A 23 -18.81 -0.53 -3.11
CA ALA A 23 -19.81 0.15 -2.30
C ALA A 23 -19.21 1.35 -1.56
N LEU A 24 -18.01 1.21 -0.99
CA LEU A 24 -17.30 2.30 -0.33
C LEU A 24 -16.95 3.44 -1.30
N CYS A 25 -16.48 3.14 -2.51
CA CYS A 25 -16.23 4.17 -3.52
C CYS A 25 -17.50 4.98 -3.83
N ARG A 26 -18.65 4.33 -3.99
CA ARG A 26 -19.93 5.04 -4.22
C ARG A 26 -20.34 5.91 -3.04
N ILE A 27 -20.12 5.44 -1.81
CA ILE A 27 -20.38 6.23 -0.60
C ILE A 27 -19.47 7.48 -0.59
N ILE A 28 -18.19 7.33 -0.90
CA ILE A 28 -17.24 8.45 -1.01
C ILE A 28 -17.67 9.44 -2.10
N GLU A 29 -18.05 8.95 -3.28
CA GLU A 29 -18.55 9.79 -4.38
C GLU A 29 -19.79 10.59 -3.95
N THR A 30 -20.75 9.91 -3.33
CA THR A 30 -22.00 10.54 -2.84
C THR A 30 -21.71 11.60 -1.78
N ILE A 31 -20.73 11.35 -0.91
CA ILE A 31 -20.33 12.30 0.12
C ILE A 31 -19.55 13.46 -0.50
N ALA A 32 -18.65 13.21 -1.45
CA ALA A 32 -17.91 14.26 -2.15
C ALA A 32 -18.87 15.27 -2.81
N ASP A 33 -19.99 14.79 -3.36
CA ASP A 33 -21.06 15.65 -3.89
C ASP A 33 -21.76 16.47 -2.78
N GLN A 34 -21.73 16.01 -1.53
CA GLN A 34 -22.38 16.63 -0.36
C GLN A 34 -21.40 17.38 0.58
N VAL A 35 -20.09 17.27 0.39
CA VAL A 35 -19.06 17.91 1.24
C VAL A 35 -19.18 19.43 1.25
N ALA A 36 -19.76 20.02 0.19
CA ALA A 36 -20.10 21.45 0.17
C ALA A 36 -21.04 21.88 1.33
N VAL A 37 -21.73 20.93 1.98
CA VAL A 37 -22.70 21.15 3.06
C VAL A 37 -22.15 20.79 4.45
N SER A 38 -21.19 19.86 4.56
CA SER A 38 -20.67 19.42 5.87
C SER A 38 -19.24 18.87 5.81
N GLU A 39 -18.28 19.67 6.28
CA GLU A 39 -16.88 19.30 6.42
C GLU A 39 -16.66 18.20 7.49
N GLN A 40 -17.43 18.24 8.58
CA GLN A 40 -17.35 17.25 9.67
C GLN A 40 -17.71 15.83 9.21
N LEU A 41 -18.69 15.70 8.30
CA LEU A 41 -19.05 14.41 7.71
C LEU A 41 -17.88 13.82 6.89
N ALA A 42 -17.16 14.66 6.16
CA ALA A 42 -16.01 14.25 5.35
C ALA A 42 -14.88 13.67 6.23
N VAL A 43 -14.56 14.36 7.32
CA VAL A 43 -13.51 13.93 8.27
C VAL A 43 -13.87 12.59 8.92
N TYR A 44 -15.09 12.48 9.47
CA TYR A 44 -15.56 11.24 10.10
C TYR A 44 -15.56 10.05 9.13
N MET A 45 -15.91 10.28 7.87
CA MET A 45 -15.89 9.25 6.83
C MET A 45 -14.48 8.84 6.43
N ALA A 46 -13.55 9.79 6.33
CA ALA A 46 -12.13 9.48 6.05
C ALA A 46 -11.53 8.56 7.13
N GLU A 47 -11.84 8.79 8.40
CA GLU A 47 -11.40 7.95 9.51
C GLU A 47 -12.00 6.53 9.46
N ASN A 48 -13.30 6.41 9.18
CA ASN A 48 -13.95 5.12 9.03
C ASN A 48 -13.39 4.33 7.84
N LEU A 49 -13.15 4.99 6.71
CA LEU A 49 -12.56 4.39 5.52
C LEU A 49 -11.14 3.90 5.78
N LYS A 50 -10.33 4.69 6.48
CA LYS A 50 -8.99 4.28 6.91
C LYS A 50 -9.06 3.01 7.74
N THR A 51 -9.91 2.98 8.77
CA THR A 51 -10.10 1.81 9.65
C THR A 51 -10.52 0.56 8.86
N ILE A 52 -11.49 0.70 7.96
CA ILE A 52 -11.96 -0.41 7.12
C ILE A 52 -10.84 -0.89 6.19
N SER A 53 -10.09 0.02 5.59
CA SER A 53 -8.99 -0.32 4.68
C SER A 53 -7.86 -1.08 5.39
N GLU A 54 -7.53 -0.70 6.62
CA GLU A 54 -6.54 -1.39 7.46
C GLU A 54 -7.00 -2.81 7.81
N TYR A 55 -8.27 -2.95 8.18
CA TYR A 55 -8.87 -4.26 8.46
C TYR A 55 -8.88 -5.17 7.22
N GLN A 56 -9.29 -4.65 6.07
CA GLN A 56 -9.28 -5.37 4.80
C GLN A 56 -7.87 -5.81 4.40
N ARG A 57 -6.86 -4.95 4.61
CA ARG A 57 -5.45 -5.28 4.38
C ARG A 57 -4.99 -6.44 5.24
N SER A 58 -5.30 -6.41 6.54
CA SER A 58 -4.99 -7.50 7.47
C SER A 58 -5.68 -8.81 7.05
N MET A 59 -6.93 -8.72 6.62
CA MET A 59 -7.69 -9.88 6.12
C MET A 59 -7.05 -10.50 4.88
N ILE A 60 -6.71 -9.70 3.85
CA ILE A 60 -6.02 -10.19 2.64
C ILE A 60 -4.71 -10.87 3.01
N GLN A 61 -3.90 -10.28 3.88
CA GLN A 61 -2.61 -10.85 4.30
C GLN A 61 -2.78 -12.23 4.94
N LYS A 62 -3.78 -12.37 5.81
CA LYS A 62 -4.11 -13.67 6.43
C LYS A 62 -4.62 -14.69 5.42
N LEU A 63 -5.43 -14.25 4.46
CA LEU A 63 -6.07 -15.11 3.45
C LEU A 63 -5.06 -15.65 2.43
N THR A 64 -4.25 -14.74 1.88
CA THR A 64 -3.31 -15.03 0.79
C THR A 64 -2.00 -15.61 1.30
N LYS A 65 -1.75 -15.59 2.62
CA LYS A 65 -0.45 -15.86 3.26
C LYS A 65 0.69 -15.00 2.69
N GLN A 66 0.36 -13.95 1.93
CA GLN A 66 1.35 -13.04 1.38
C GLN A 66 1.74 -12.05 2.48
N SER A 67 2.95 -12.23 2.99
CA SER A 67 3.57 -11.23 3.86
C SER A 67 3.76 -9.93 3.05
N PRO A 68 3.49 -8.75 3.65
CA PRO A 68 3.81 -7.48 3.00
C PRO A 68 5.30 -7.48 2.62
N ARG A 69 5.58 -7.31 1.33
CA ARG A 69 6.95 -7.29 0.79
C ARG A 69 7.81 -6.33 1.61
N GLN A 70 8.78 -6.86 2.36
CA GLN A 70 9.70 -6.03 3.11
C GLN A 70 10.46 -5.13 2.14
N ARG A 71 10.47 -3.82 2.42
CA ARG A 71 11.30 -2.85 1.72
C ARG A 71 12.76 -3.19 2.01
N GLN A 72 13.44 -3.78 1.04
CA GLN A 72 14.89 -4.00 1.15
C GLN A 72 15.59 -2.68 0.84
N LEU A 73 16.38 -2.20 1.79
CA LEU A 73 17.38 -1.16 1.53
C LEU A 73 18.57 -1.83 0.86
N GLY A 74 18.90 -1.39 -0.35
CA GLY A 74 20.13 -1.82 -1.02
C GLY A 74 21.36 -1.25 -0.31
N THR A 75 22.48 -1.96 -0.40
CA THR A 75 23.77 -1.40 0.00
C THR A 75 24.19 -0.36 -1.04
N PRO A 76 24.51 0.90 -0.66
CA PRO A 76 25.02 1.89 -1.60
C PRO A 76 26.25 1.33 -2.32
N GLY A 77 26.26 1.43 -3.65
CA GLY A 77 27.45 1.10 -4.44
C GLY A 77 28.64 1.98 -4.03
N LYS A 78 29.87 1.51 -4.29
CA LYS A 78 31.05 2.35 -4.09
C LYS A 78 30.87 3.68 -4.86
N PRO A 79 31.22 4.83 -4.26
CA PRO A 79 31.15 6.10 -4.97
C PRO A 79 31.96 6.00 -6.27
N TRP A 80 31.43 6.58 -7.35
CA TRP A 80 32.10 6.69 -8.65
C TRP A 80 33.32 7.64 -8.61
N ILE A 81 33.48 8.36 -7.50
CA ILE A 81 34.61 9.26 -7.27
C ILE A 81 35.85 8.45 -6.89
N SER A 82 36.93 8.62 -7.66
CA SER A 82 38.24 8.07 -7.32
C SER A 82 38.68 8.59 -5.95
N LYS A 83 39.33 7.73 -5.16
CA LYS A 83 39.93 8.10 -3.87
C LYS A 83 40.93 9.25 -4.02
N ASP A 84 41.48 9.44 -5.20
CA ASP A 84 42.48 10.49 -5.50
C ASP A 84 41.83 11.87 -5.58
N VAL A 85 40.58 11.92 -6.08
CA VAL A 85 39.77 13.15 -6.14
C VAL A 85 39.16 13.45 -4.76
N ALA A 86 38.75 12.42 -4.01
CA ALA A 86 38.17 12.58 -2.67
C ALA A 86 39.17 13.09 -1.62
N ARG A 87 40.49 12.88 -1.83
CA ARG A 87 41.53 13.27 -0.87
C ARG A 87 42.18 14.63 -1.14
N GLY A 88 41.74 15.35 -2.16
CA GLY A 88 42.33 16.65 -2.50
C GLY A 88 43.81 16.58 -2.92
N SER A 89 44.32 15.40 -3.27
CA SER A 89 45.64 15.27 -3.89
C SER A 89 45.49 15.70 -5.35
N SER A 90 45.76 16.98 -5.61
CA SER A 90 45.95 17.51 -6.95
C SER A 90 46.92 16.59 -7.70
N PRO A 91 46.57 16.08 -8.89
CA PRO A 91 47.54 15.36 -9.70
C PRO A 91 48.64 16.36 -10.06
N ALA A 92 49.87 16.07 -9.63
CA ALA A 92 51.04 16.75 -10.13
C ALA A 92 51.09 16.50 -11.64
N HIS A 93 50.81 17.56 -12.40
CA HIS A 93 51.09 17.61 -13.83
C HIS A 93 52.61 17.77 -13.98
N ASP A 94 53.24 16.81 -14.65
CA ASP A 94 54.52 17.00 -15.36
C ASP A 94 54.37 18.10 -16.42
#